data_AF-A0A1E3HZX6-F1
#
_entry.id   AF-A0A1E3HZX6-F1
#
_cell.length_a   1.000
_cell.length_b   1.000
_cell.length_c   1.000
_cell.angle_alpha   90.00
_cell.angle_beta   90.00
_cell.angle_gamma   90.00
#
_symmetry.space_group_name_H-M   'P 1'
#
loop_
_entity.id
_entity.type
_entity.pdbx_description
1 polymer ?
#
loop_
_entity_poly.entity_id
_entity_poly.type
_entity_poly.pdbx_seq_one_letter_code
_entity_poly.pdbx_strand_id
1 'polypeptide(L)'
;MGNGKSTVTSLDPMLGKRARSKWGSASPEPAIRPLAVRELPRRLFRVSKPEPPIHPMITYLFETYSPSPNSHKGYPLCRAVLQHNLPLISFLLVHGADPSLKDFMAVEIAISMKDLQMVKMLIERQPGEETKTDSPAKRVKLGDRVTVGTRMVETAIKKGANEIVNYLVHDKKVMPPLQSIMELGKPDAPISKPKSRPKQKSNKRQRQAGFK
;
A
#
# COMPACT_ATOMS: atom_id res chain seq x y z
N MET A 1 -8.99 -94.06 48.42
CA MET A 1 -7.55 -94.29 48.69
C MET A 1 -6.81 -92.98 48.54
N GLY A 2 -5.94 -92.63 49.49
CA GLY A 2 -4.86 -91.65 49.29
C GLY A 2 -5.06 -90.27 49.91
N ASN A 3 -4.46 -90.10 51.10
CA ASN A 3 -4.30 -88.86 51.86
C ASN A 3 -3.19 -87.95 51.29
N GLY A 4 -3.17 -86.68 51.72
CA GLY A 4 -1.95 -85.84 51.81
C GLY A 4 -2.25 -84.35 51.64
N LYS A 5 -2.33 -83.52 52.70
CA LYS A 5 -1.21 -82.73 53.32
C LYS A 5 -0.56 -81.77 52.32
N SER A 6 -0.24 -80.49 52.55
CA SER A 6 -0.22 -79.56 53.69
C SER A 6 0.31 -78.20 53.15
N THR A 7 0.06 -77.11 53.90
CA THR A 7 0.96 -75.93 54.13
C THR A 7 1.35 -74.93 53.01
N VAL A 8 0.85 -73.69 53.16
CA VAL A 8 1.58 -72.41 53.44
C VAL A 8 2.86 -72.08 52.64
N THR A 9 2.81 -70.97 51.86
CA THR A 9 3.66 -69.73 51.88
C THR A 9 3.61 -69.04 50.50
N SER A 10 3.12 -67.80 50.43
CA SER A 10 3.90 -66.56 50.17
C SER A 10 4.93 -66.66 49.04
N LEU A 11 4.77 -65.84 48.00
CA LEU A 11 5.78 -64.90 47.47
C LEU A 11 5.28 -64.29 46.15
N ASP A 12 4.98 -62.99 46.19
CA ASP A 12 5.00 -62.12 45.00
C ASP A 12 6.42 -62.09 44.40
N PRO A 13 6.52 -62.10 43.06
CA PRO A 13 7.61 -61.42 42.39
C PRO A 13 7.07 -60.38 41.41
N MET A 14 7.32 -59.13 41.76
CA MET A 14 7.45 -57.99 40.85
C MET A 14 8.34 -58.36 39.65
N LEU A 15 7.75 -58.46 38.45
CA LEU A 15 8.52 -58.45 37.21
C LEU A 15 7.89 -57.48 36.21
N GLY A 16 8.41 -56.25 36.24
CA GLY A 16 8.13 -55.20 35.28
C GLY A 16 8.45 -55.64 33.86
N LYS A 17 7.42 -55.72 33.02
CA LYS A 17 7.59 -55.83 31.57
C LYS A 17 7.81 -54.43 31.02
N ARG A 18 9.09 -54.08 30.86
CA ARG A 18 9.56 -52.96 30.02
C ARG A 18 8.87 -53.06 28.66
N ALA A 19 7.94 -52.14 28.39
CA ALA A 19 7.41 -51.92 27.06
C ALA A 19 8.57 -51.48 26.16
N ARG A 20 8.90 -52.35 25.20
CA ARG A 20 9.96 -52.15 24.22
C ARG A 20 9.61 -50.92 23.41
N SER A 21 10.43 -49.89 23.53
CA SER A 21 10.30 -48.63 22.82
C SER A 21 10.30 -48.89 21.31
N LYS A 22 9.13 -48.79 20.68
CA LYS A 22 9.00 -48.69 19.23
C LYS A 22 9.41 -47.26 18.89
N TRP A 23 10.69 -47.07 18.61
CA TRP A 23 11.21 -45.85 17.99
C TRP A 23 10.67 -45.85 16.55
N GLY A 24 9.39 -45.52 16.41
CA GLY A 24 8.82 -45.12 15.15
C GLY A 24 9.50 -43.81 14.78
N SER A 25 10.36 -43.89 13.77
CA SER A 25 10.96 -42.76 13.09
C SER A 25 9.87 -41.92 12.40
N ALA A 26 9.12 -41.14 13.17
CA ALA A 26 8.43 -39.98 12.65
C ALA A 26 9.42 -38.83 12.79
N SER A 27 10.25 -38.64 11.77
CA SER A 27 10.95 -37.38 11.58
C SER A 27 9.87 -36.30 11.60
N PRO A 28 9.95 -35.26 12.47
CA PRO A 28 9.09 -34.11 12.31
C PRO A 28 9.55 -33.48 10.99
N GLU A 29 8.79 -33.70 9.93
CA GLU A 29 8.86 -32.86 8.75
C GLU A 29 8.86 -31.42 9.28
N PRO A 30 9.90 -30.60 9.01
CA PRO A 30 9.89 -29.24 9.51
C PRO A 30 8.62 -28.62 8.92
N ALA A 31 7.65 -28.32 9.77
CA ALA A 31 6.41 -27.67 9.38
C ALA A 31 6.76 -26.23 8.97
N ILE A 32 7.40 -26.10 7.80
CA ILE A 32 7.71 -24.84 7.16
C ILE A 32 6.35 -24.28 6.80
N ARG A 33 5.84 -23.41 7.68
CA ARG A 33 4.64 -22.65 7.38
C ARG A 33 4.91 -21.93 6.06
N PRO A 34 4.05 -22.08 5.04
CA PRO A 34 4.25 -21.38 3.79
C PRO A 34 4.34 -19.88 4.09
N LEU A 35 5.39 -19.24 3.57
CA LEU A 35 5.64 -17.81 3.80
C LEU A 35 4.45 -17.02 3.26
N ALA A 36 3.64 -16.43 4.15
CA ALA A 36 2.53 -15.59 3.76
C ALA A 36 3.00 -14.14 3.66
N VAL A 37 3.32 -13.67 2.45
CA VAL A 37 3.65 -12.26 2.22
C VAL A 37 2.34 -11.48 2.04
N ARG A 38 1.78 -10.99 3.15
CA ARG A 38 0.58 -10.12 3.11
C ARG A 38 0.90 -8.70 2.67
N GLU A 39 2.06 -8.18 3.09
CA GLU A 39 2.50 -6.81 2.83
C GLU A 39 3.81 -6.77 2.05
N LEU A 40 3.89 -5.82 1.12
CA LEU A 40 5.08 -5.58 0.32
C LEU A 40 6.18 -4.87 1.14
N PRO A 41 7.44 -5.34 1.09
CA PRO A 41 8.55 -4.66 1.74
C PRO A 41 8.81 -3.27 1.15
N ARG A 42 8.73 -2.22 1.98
CA ARG A 42 8.92 -0.83 1.53
C ARG A 42 10.28 -0.54 0.88
N ARG A 43 11.31 -1.34 1.18
CA ARG A 43 12.66 -1.15 0.63
C ARG A 43 12.69 -1.36 -0.89
N LEU A 44 11.83 -2.22 -1.43
CA LEU A 44 11.74 -2.49 -2.87
C LEU A 44 11.36 -1.24 -3.67
N PHE A 45 10.59 -0.33 -3.07
CA PHE A 45 10.10 0.91 -3.71
C PHE A 45 10.97 2.13 -3.40
N ARG A 46 12.13 1.95 -2.74
CA ARG A 46 13.06 3.05 -2.45
C ARG A 46 14.06 3.30 -3.56
N VAL A 47 14.31 2.30 -4.41
CA VAL A 47 15.29 2.35 -5.48
C VAL A 47 14.81 3.34 -6.54
N SER A 48 15.59 4.40 -6.80
CA SER A 48 15.19 5.53 -7.66
C SER A 48 15.20 5.19 -9.15
N LYS A 49 16.13 4.33 -9.58
CA LYS A 49 16.30 3.91 -10.98
C LYS A 49 16.56 2.41 -11.04
N PRO A 50 15.54 1.58 -10.82
CA PRO A 50 15.69 0.15 -11.04
C PRO A 50 15.84 -0.08 -12.56
N GLU A 51 16.93 -0.72 -12.96
CA GLU A 51 17.02 -1.43 -14.23
C GLU A 51 16.95 -2.92 -13.88
N PRO A 52 15.89 -3.66 -14.27
CA PRO A 52 14.75 -3.30 -15.12
C PRO A 52 13.71 -2.36 -14.44
N PRO A 53 12.81 -1.70 -15.21
CA PRO A 53 11.85 -0.71 -14.70
C PRO A 53 10.98 -1.20 -13.53
N ILE A 54 10.62 -2.49 -13.55
CA ILE A 54 9.94 -3.15 -12.43
C ILE A 54 10.94 -4.10 -11.79
N HIS A 55 11.20 -3.94 -10.49
CA HIS A 55 12.15 -4.77 -9.78
C HIS A 55 11.72 -6.26 -9.83
N PRO A 56 12.58 -7.23 -10.20
CA PRO A 56 12.19 -8.63 -10.38
C PRO A 56 11.60 -9.29 -9.13
N MET A 57 12.04 -8.88 -7.94
CA MET A 57 11.40 -9.33 -6.70
C MET A 57 9.94 -8.88 -6.57
N ILE A 58 9.54 -7.74 -7.15
CA ILE A 58 8.14 -7.32 -7.14
C ILE A 58 7.31 -8.29 -7.97
N THR A 59 7.74 -8.59 -9.21
CA THR A 59 7.02 -9.54 -10.08
C THR A 59 6.93 -10.93 -9.42
N TYR A 60 8.04 -11.45 -8.91
CA TYR A 60 8.07 -12.72 -8.19
C TYR A 60 7.12 -12.76 -6.99
N LEU A 61 7.06 -11.68 -6.20
CA LEU A 61 6.15 -11.62 -5.05
C LEU A 61 4.69 -11.65 -5.49
N PHE A 62 4.32 -10.90 -6.54
CA PHE A 62 2.96 -10.89 -7.08
C PHE A 62 2.54 -12.24 -7.67
N GLU A 63 3.45 -12.91 -8.38
CA GLU A 63 3.20 -14.24 -8.97
C GLU A 63 3.09 -15.33 -7.91
N THR A 64 3.97 -15.32 -6.91
CA THR A 64 4.09 -16.44 -5.94
C THR A 64 3.14 -16.29 -4.75
N TYR A 65 2.96 -15.06 -4.24
CA TYR A 65 2.29 -14.82 -2.96
C TYR A 65 1.05 -13.93 -3.04
N SER A 66 0.79 -13.30 -4.19
CA SER A 66 -0.34 -12.37 -4.38
C SER A 66 -0.52 -11.36 -3.22
N PRO A 67 0.54 -10.59 -2.86
CA PRO A 67 0.49 -9.62 -1.79
C PRO A 67 -0.45 -8.47 -2.14
N SER A 68 -0.90 -7.73 -1.13
CA SER A 68 -1.77 -6.57 -1.38
C SER A 68 -1.00 -5.45 -2.13
N PRO A 69 -1.48 -4.98 -3.29
CA PRO A 69 -0.88 -3.83 -3.99
C PRO A 69 -1.03 -2.53 -3.17
N ASN A 70 -1.99 -2.51 -2.24
CA ASN A 70 -2.33 -1.41 -1.36
C ASN A 70 -1.58 -1.43 -0.03
N SER A 71 -0.52 -2.25 0.06
CA SER A 71 0.35 -2.37 1.23
C SER A 71 0.73 -1.00 1.80
N HIS A 72 0.78 -0.89 3.13
CA HIS A 72 1.14 0.35 3.83
C HIS A 72 0.26 1.57 3.43
N LYS A 73 -1.05 1.35 3.21
CA LYS A 73 -2.02 2.39 2.82
C LYS A 73 -1.69 3.05 1.47
N GLY A 74 -1.35 2.24 0.46
CA GLY A 74 -1.04 2.72 -0.90
C GLY A 74 0.38 3.27 -1.08
N TYR A 75 1.32 2.94 -0.18
CA TYR A 75 2.72 3.35 -0.30
C TYR A 75 3.37 2.93 -1.62
N PRO A 76 3.20 1.69 -2.13
CA PRO A 76 3.79 1.25 -3.40
C PRO A 76 3.45 2.21 -4.55
N LEU A 77 2.16 2.52 -4.72
CA LEU A 77 1.68 3.39 -5.78
C LEU A 77 2.19 4.83 -5.62
N CYS A 78 2.11 5.39 -4.40
CA CYS A 78 2.64 6.73 -4.12
C CYS A 78 4.12 6.86 -4.45
N ARG A 79 4.91 5.82 -4.15
CA ARG A 79 6.35 5.80 -4.44
C ARG A 79 6.65 5.67 -5.92
N ALA A 80 5.90 4.83 -6.64
CA ALA A 80 6.04 4.69 -8.09
C ALA A 80 5.76 6.01 -8.81
N VAL A 81 4.71 6.73 -8.36
CA VAL A 81 4.37 8.09 -8.84
C VAL A 81 5.49 9.09 -8.57
N LEU A 82 6.03 9.14 -7.34
CA LEU A 82 7.16 10.04 -6.99
C LEU A 82 8.41 9.79 -7.84
N GLN A 83 8.60 8.55 -8.30
CA GLN A 83 9.73 8.15 -9.12
C GLN A 83 9.47 8.31 -10.62
N HIS A 84 8.28 8.74 -11.02
CA HIS A 84 7.86 8.80 -12.42
C HIS A 84 7.96 7.45 -13.15
N ASN A 85 7.79 6.35 -12.43
CA ASN A 85 7.96 5.01 -13.01
C ASN A 85 6.62 4.51 -13.59
N LEU A 86 6.30 4.92 -14.82
CA LEU A 86 5.04 4.57 -15.49
C LEU A 86 4.81 3.05 -15.60
N PRO A 87 5.80 2.21 -15.96
CA PRO A 87 5.62 0.75 -15.97
C PRO A 87 5.21 0.18 -14.61
N LEU A 88 5.84 0.65 -13.53
CA LEU A 88 5.50 0.21 -12.19
C LEU A 88 4.11 0.70 -11.74
N ILE A 89 3.72 1.92 -12.11
CA ILE A 89 2.38 2.46 -11.84
C ILE A 89 1.34 1.59 -12.53
N SER A 90 1.49 1.35 -13.84
CA SER A 90 0.58 0.50 -14.61
C SER A 90 0.50 -0.91 -14.03
N PHE A 91 1.65 -1.53 -13.72
CA PHE A 91 1.69 -2.85 -13.09
C PHE A 91 0.88 -2.89 -11.78
N LEU A 92 1.09 -1.92 -10.89
CA LEU A 92 0.34 -1.86 -9.62
C LEU A 92 -1.16 -1.66 -9.84
N LEU A 93 -1.56 -0.81 -10.81
CA LEU A 93 -2.97 -0.55 -11.13
C LEU A 93 -3.68 -1.77 -11.74
N VAL A 94 -2.97 -2.56 -12.55
CA VAL A 94 -3.45 -3.86 -13.07
C VAL A 94 -3.67 -4.85 -11.93
N HIS A 95 -2.77 -4.86 -10.95
CA HIS A 95 -2.87 -5.72 -9.78
C HIS A 95 -3.89 -5.23 -8.72
N GLY A 96 -4.62 -4.14 -8.97
CA GLY A 96 -5.68 -3.64 -8.09
C GLY A 96 -5.22 -2.59 -7.07
N ALA A 97 -4.16 -1.84 -7.37
CA ALA A 97 -3.80 -0.69 -6.56
C ALA A 97 -4.88 0.40 -6.64
N ASP A 98 -5.25 0.96 -5.49
CA ASP A 98 -6.28 1.98 -5.35
C ASP A 98 -5.65 3.38 -5.23
N PRO A 99 -5.78 4.24 -6.26
CA PRO A 99 -5.24 5.60 -6.26
C PRO A 99 -5.95 6.58 -5.30
N SER A 100 -7.12 6.20 -4.76
CA SER A 100 -7.87 7.00 -3.78
C SER A 100 -7.31 6.91 -2.36
N LEU A 101 -6.41 5.95 -2.09
CA LEU A 101 -5.84 5.76 -0.77
C LEU A 101 -5.01 6.98 -0.30
N LYS A 102 -5.01 7.17 1.02
CA LYS A 102 -4.29 8.27 1.68
C LYS A 102 -4.71 9.63 1.12
N ASP A 103 -6.02 9.89 1.07
CA ASP A 103 -6.59 11.15 0.61
C ASP A 103 -6.18 11.55 -0.82
N PHE A 104 -6.18 10.59 -1.74
CA PHE A 104 -5.74 10.80 -3.13
C PHE A 104 -4.27 11.27 -3.27
N MET A 105 -3.41 10.93 -2.30
CA MET A 105 -1.99 11.35 -2.27
C MET A 105 -1.27 11.06 -3.59
N ALA A 106 -1.50 9.90 -4.20
CA ALA A 106 -0.90 9.56 -5.49
C ALA A 106 -1.29 10.57 -6.59
N VAL A 107 -2.57 10.97 -6.63
CA VAL A 107 -3.05 11.95 -7.62
C VAL A 107 -2.57 13.35 -7.28
N GLU A 108 -2.54 13.75 -6.00
CA GLU A 108 -2.00 15.06 -5.58
C GLU A 108 -0.51 15.22 -5.95
N ILE A 109 0.29 14.15 -5.87
CA ILE A 109 1.68 14.15 -6.31
C ILE A 109 1.76 14.35 -7.83
N ALA A 110 0.97 13.59 -8.61
CA ALA A 110 0.93 13.74 -10.07
C ALA A 110 0.52 15.17 -10.50
N ILE A 111 -0.47 15.76 -9.81
CA ILE A 111 -0.87 17.16 -10.01
C ILE A 111 0.28 18.11 -9.68
N SER A 112 1.00 17.87 -8.59
CA SER A 112 2.14 18.70 -8.18
C SER A 112 3.31 18.62 -9.16
N MET A 113 3.47 17.48 -9.85
CA MET A 113 4.43 17.29 -10.94
C MET A 113 3.95 17.91 -12.26
N LYS A 114 2.70 18.37 -12.34
CA LYS A 114 2.04 18.89 -13.55
C LYS A 114 2.00 17.90 -14.70
N ASP A 115 1.96 16.60 -14.39
CA ASP A 115 1.93 15.55 -15.39
C ASP A 115 0.48 15.12 -15.68
N LEU A 116 -0.07 15.62 -16.78
CA LEU A 116 -1.43 15.29 -17.22
C LEU A 116 -1.57 13.80 -17.56
N GLN A 117 -0.56 13.19 -18.19
CA GLN A 117 -0.61 11.79 -18.59
C GLN A 117 -0.68 10.88 -17.36
N MET A 118 0.10 11.19 -16.34
CA MET A 118 0.08 10.44 -15.08
C MET A 118 -1.25 10.60 -14.33
N VAL A 119 -1.83 11.81 -14.32
CA VAL A 119 -3.15 12.05 -13.75
C VAL A 119 -4.23 11.25 -14.49
N LYS A 120 -4.20 11.23 -15.83
CA LYS A 120 -5.11 10.41 -16.63
C LYS A 120 -4.94 8.93 -16.32
N MET A 121 -3.71 8.43 -16.23
CA MET A 121 -3.45 7.03 -15.88
C MET A 121 -3.98 6.61 -14.50
N LEU A 122 -3.98 7.52 -13.51
CA LEU A 122 -4.49 7.23 -12.17
C LEU A 122 -6.02 7.34 -12.07
N ILE A 123 -6.64 8.22 -12.86
CA ILE A 123 -8.09 8.46 -12.79
C ILE A 123 -8.86 7.56 -13.75
N GLU A 124 -8.38 7.41 -14.98
CA GLU A 124 -9.04 6.66 -16.03
C GLU A 124 -8.69 5.17 -15.93
N ARG A 125 -9.61 4.31 -16.34
CA ARG A 125 -9.36 2.88 -16.48
C ARG A 125 -8.99 2.59 -17.92
N GLN A 126 -7.84 1.95 -18.16
CA GLN A 126 -7.41 1.71 -19.53
C GLN A 126 -8.27 0.59 -20.16
N PRO A 127 -8.73 0.77 -21.42
CA PRO A 127 -9.46 -0.28 -22.13
C PRO A 127 -8.51 -1.45 -22.42
N GLY A 128 -8.68 -2.56 -21.69
CA GLY A 128 -7.81 -3.74 -21.77
C GLY A 128 -7.19 -4.17 -20.44
N GLU A 129 -7.32 -3.37 -19.37
CA GLU A 129 -7.03 -3.82 -18.02
C GLU A 129 -8.17 -4.72 -17.52
N GLU A 130 -8.18 -5.97 -17.98
CA GLU A 130 -9.00 -7.01 -17.39
C GLU A 130 -8.49 -7.26 -15.97
N THR A 131 -9.21 -6.72 -14.98
CA THR A 131 -9.08 -7.25 -13.63
C THR A 131 -9.46 -8.72 -13.72
N LYS A 132 -8.58 -9.63 -13.28
CA LYS A 132 -8.83 -11.07 -13.16
C LYS A 132 -9.92 -11.36 -12.11
N THR A 133 -11.10 -10.82 -12.35
CA THR A 133 -12.34 -11.15 -11.66
C THR A 133 -13.04 -12.13 -12.57
N ASP A 134 -13.27 -13.36 -12.11
CA ASP A 134 -13.80 -14.50 -12.86
C ASP A 134 -15.24 -14.34 -13.42
N SER A 135 -15.75 -13.11 -13.50
CA SER A 135 -17.10 -12.82 -13.99
C SER A 135 -17.06 -12.30 -15.44
N PRO A 136 -17.79 -12.92 -16.39
CA PRO A 136 -17.84 -12.48 -17.77
C PRO A 136 -18.67 -11.20 -17.86
N ALA A 137 -18.03 -10.03 -17.79
CA ALA A 137 -18.72 -8.76 -17.83
C ALA A 137 -18.81 -8.23 -19.27
N LYS A 138 -20.05 -8.02 -19.74
CA LYS A 138 -20.41 -7.24 -20.92
C LYS A 138 -19.54 -5.99 -21.02
N ARG A 139 -19.16 -5.60 -22.25
CA ARG A 139 -18.41 -4.37 -22.60
C ARG A 139 -19.20 -3.10 -22.22
N VAL A 140 -19.34 -2.86 -20.93
CA VAL A 140 -19.83 -1.61 -20.35
C VAL A 140 -18.61 -0.69 -20.28
N LYS A 141 -18.74 0.57 -20.70
CA LYS A 141 -17.69 1.57 -20.49
C LYS A 141 -17.39 1.62 -19.00
N LEU A 142 -16.23 1.08 -18.61
CA LEU A 142 -15.77 1.07 -17.23
C LEU A 142 -15.66 2.53 -16.76
N GLY A 143 -16.34 2.85 -15.67
CA GLY A 143 -16.22 4.17 -15.05
C GLY A 143 -14.80 4.43 -14.54
N ASP A 144 -14.54 5.68 -14.18
CA ASP A 144 -13.26 6.11 -13.62
C ASP A 144 -12.88 5.31 -12.35
N ARG A 145 -11.58 5.13 -12.14
CA ARG A 145 -11.00 4.50 -10.95
C ARG A 145 -11.18 5.36 -9.70
N VAL A 146 -11.23 6.68 -9.90
CA VAL A 146 -11.26 7.68 -8.83
C VAL A 146 -12.46 8.59 -9.04
N THR A 147 -13.23 8.81 -7.97
CA THR A 147 -14.23 9.87 -7.94
C THR A 147 -13.52 11.22 -7.84
N VAL A 148 -13.53 11.97 -8.95
CA VAL A 148 -12.90 13.29 -8.99
C VAL A 148 -13.75 14.29 -8.21
N GLY A 149 -13.17 14.86 -7.14
CA GLY A 149 -13.82 15.87 -6.31
C GLY A 149 -13.28 17.29 -6.51
N THR A 150 -14.01 18.28 -6.01
CA THR A 150 -13.64 19.71 -6.07
C THR A 150 -12.27 20.00 -5.45
N ARG A 151 -11.87 19.25 -4.42
CA ARG A 151 -10.54 19.35 -3.78
C ARG A 151 -9.39 19.14 -4.78
N MET A 152 -9.55 18.25 -5.76
CA MET A 152 -8.50 17.98 -6.75
C MET A 152 -8.33 19.16 -7.71
N VAL A 153 -9.46 19.78 -8.11
CA VAL A 153 -9.48 20.99 -8.93
C VAL A 153 -8.82 22.14 -8.18
N GLU A 154 -9.17 22.35 -6.90
CA GLU A 154 -8.51 23.37 -6.06
C GLU A 154 -7.00 23.19 -5.98
N THR A 155 -6.54 21.96 -5.75
CA THR A 155 -5.11 21.66 -5.67
C THR A 155 -4.43 21.94 -7.01
N ALA A 156 -5.05 21.57 -8.13
CA ALA A 156 -4.50 21.83 -9.46
C ALA A 156 -4.39 23.35 -9.75
N ILE A 157 -5.39 24.15 -9.34
CA ILE A 157 -5.36 25.61 -9.49
C ILE A 157 -4.27 26.23 -8.60
N LYS A 158 -4.21 25.84 -7.32
CA LYS A 158 -3.16 26.29 -6.38
C LYS A 158 -1.74 25.97 -6.86
N LYS A 159 -1.57 24.87 -7.61
CA LYS A 159 -0.29 24.45 -8.21
C LYS A 159 -0.05 25.06 -9.60
N GLY A 160 -1.02 25.77 -10.17
CA GLY A 160 -0.94 26.35 -11.51
C GLY A 160 -0.78 25.28 -12.59
N ALA A 161 -1.53 24.19 -12.49
CA ALA A 161 -1.54 23.08 -13.43
C ALA A 161 -2.75 23.20 -14.38
N ASN A 162 -2.74 24.24 -15.23
CA ASN A 162 -3.89 24.65 -16.04
C ASN A 162 -4.42 23.53 -16.96
N GLU A 163 -3.54 22.71 -17.53
CA GLU A 163 -3.94 21.56 -18.36
C GLU A 163 -4.74 20.52 -17.58
N ILE A 164 -4.32 20.26 -16.34
CA ILE A 164 -5.02 19.33 -15.45
C ILE A 164 -6.35 19.94 -15.00
N VAL A 165 -6.38 21.24 -14.67
CA VAL A 165 -7.65 21.94 -14.36
C VAL A 165 -8.62 21.82 -15.52
N ASN A 166 -8.15 22.08 -16.74
CA ASN A 166 -8.96 21.99 -17.95
C ASN A 166 -9.56 20.59 -18.12
N TYR A 167 -8.74 19.55 -17.95
CA TYR A 167 -9.17 18.16 -17.98
C TYR A 167 -10.21 17.84 -16.89
N LEU A 168 -9.99 18.24 -15.63
CA LEU A 168 -10.93 17.93 -14.55
C LEU A 168 -12.27 18.66 -14.71
N VAL A 169 -12.26 19.89 -15.22
CA VAL A 169 -13.47 20.71 -15.38
C VAL A 169 -14.26 20.32 -16.63
N HIS A 170 -13.60 20.13 -17.78
CA HIS A 170 -14.29 19.90 -19.04
C HIS A 170 -14.53 18.41 -19.29
N ASP A 171 -13.51 17.56 -19.11
CA ASP A 171 -13.62 16.14 -19.42
C ASP A 171 -14.34 15.38 -18.30
N LYS A 172 -14.00 15.70 -17.05
CA LYS A 172 -14.62 15.08 -15.86
C LYS A 172 -15.83 15.84 -15.32
N LYS A 173 -16.17 17.00 -15.90
CA LYS A 173 -17.35 17.82 -15.56
C LYS A 173 -17.41 18.23 -14.09
N VAL A 174 -16.26 18.35 -13.42
CA VAL A 174 -16.20 18.76 -12.02
C VAL A 174 -16.25 20.28 -11.93
N MET A 175 -17.23 20.80 -11.21
CA MET A 175 -17.37 22.25 -11.03
C MET A 175 -16.24 22.81 -10.15
N PRO A 176 -15.51 23.83 -10.63
CA PRO A 176 -14.54 24.54 -9.80
C PRO A 176 -15.27 25.32 -8.70
N PRO A 177 -14.65 25.49 -7.52
CA PRO A 177 -15.26 26.29 -6.47
C PRO A 177 -15.32 27.76 -6.89
N LEU A 178 -16.29 28.50 -6.35
CA LEU A 178 -16.55 29.89 -6.73
C LEU A 178 -15.32 30.80 -6.59
N GLN A 179 -14.47 30.55 -5.58
CA GLN A 179 -13.19 31.25 -5.40
C GLN A 179 -12.24 31.06 -6.59
N SER A 180 -12.17 29.85 -7.14
CA SER A 180 -11.34 29.54 -8.29
C SER A 180 -11.87 30.18 -9.58
N ILE A 181 -13.20 30.25 -9.74
CA ILE A 181 -13.84 30.99 -10.85
C ILE A 181 -13.47 32.48 -10.77
N MET A 182 -13.47 33.04 -9.55
CA MET A 182 -13.09 34.44 -9.32
C MET A 182 -11.58 34.71 -9.55
N GLU A 183 -10.72 33.71 -9.40
CA GLU A 183 -9.29 33.81 -9.71
C GLU A 183 -9.01 33.73 -11.22
N LEU A 184 -9.79 32.93 -11.97
CA LEU A 184 -9.70 32.82 -13.43
C LEU A 184 -10.10 34.11 -14.17
N GLY A 185 -10.98 34.94 -13.57
CA GLY A 185 -11.45 36.20 -14.16
C GLY A 185 -10.53 37.41 -13.90
N LYS A 186 -9.44 37.24 -13.15
CA LYS A 186 -8.48 38.32 -12.90
C LYS A 186 -7.34 38.22 -13.92
N PRO A 187 -7.13 39.23 -14.78
CA PRO A 187 -5.98 39.25 -15.67
C PRO A 187 -4.70 39.28 -14.83
N ASP A 188 -3.81 38.31 -15.09
CA ASP A 188 -2.46 38.09 -14.57
C ASP A 188 -1.98 39.06 -13.48
N ALA A 189 -2.41 38.83 -12.24
CA ALA A 189 -1.73 39.41 -11.08
C ALA A 189 -0.45 38.59 -10.80
N PRO A 190 0.71 39.24 -10.60
CA PRO A 190 1.96 38.53 -10.38
C PRO A 190 1.87 37.64 -9.13
N ILE A 191 2.27 36.38 -9.30
CA ILE A 191 2.32 35.31 -8.31
C ILE A 191 2.81 35.87 -6.97
N SER A 192 1.87 36.07 -6.03
CA SER A 192 2.21 36.54 -4.70
C SER A 192 3.05 35.47 -4.01
N LYS A 193 4.30 35.81 -3.67
CA LYS A 193 5.25 34.96 -2.96
C LYS A 193 4.59 34.34 -1.70
N PRO A 194 4.89 33.09 -1.36
CA PRO A 194 4.31 32.43 -0.19
C PRO A 194 4.60 33.24 1.07
N LYS A 195 3.54 33.55 1.84
CA LYS A 195 3.63 34.24 3.14
C LYS A 195 4.58 33.43 4.05
N SER A 196 5.75 34.00 4.34
CA SER A 196 6.70 33.46 5.30
C SER A 196 6.02 33.32 6.66
N ARG A 197 6.01 32.09 7.19
CA ARG A 197 5.49 31.76 8.53
C ARG A 197 6.24 32.59 9.59
N PRO A 198 5.56 33.31 10.49
CA PRO A 198 6.24 34.12 11.50
C PRO A 198 7.02 33.21 12.47
N LYS A 199 8.31 33.51 12.67
CA LYS A 199 9.18 32.84 13.63
C LYS A 199 8.60 33.04 15.05
N GLN A 200 8.15 31.96 15.69
CA GLN A 200 7.86 31.95 17.12
C GLN A 200 9.16 32.28 17.88
N LYS A 201 9.21 33.46 18.52
CA LYS A 201 10.29 33.83 19.43
C LYS A 201 10.21 32.91 20.65
N SER A 202 11.24 32.08 20.83
CA SER A 202 11.44 31.29 22.04
C SER A 202 11.85 32.23 23.20
N ASN A 203 10.96 32.44 24.16
CA ASN A 203 11.29 33.13 25.40
C ASN A 203 12.20 32.25 26.26
N LYS A 204 13.51 32.51 26.23
CA LYS A 204 14.50 31.89 27.13
C LYS A 204 14.41 32.61 28.48
N ARG A 205 13.66 32.03 29.43
CA ARG A 205 13.60 32.48 30.83
C ARG A 205 14.99 32.32 31.46
N GLN A 206 15.61 33.45 31.73
CA GLN A 206 16.86 33.58 32.48
C GLN A 206 16.55 33.30 33.96
N ARG A 207 16.92 32.12 34.45
CA ARG A 207 16.92 31.82 35.89
C ARG A 207 18.17 32.45 36.47
N GLN A 208 18.01 33.55 37.20
CA GLN A 208 19.06 34.07 38.07
C GLN A 208 19.28 33.06 39.20
N ALA A 209 20.51 32.58 39.33
CA ALA A 209 20.98 31.90 40.52
C ALA A 209 21.26 32.97 41.58
N GLY A 210 20.42 33.02 42.61
CA GLY A 210 20.68 33.79 43.81
C GLY A 210 21.74 33.09 44.64
N PHE A 211 22.84 33.80 44.87
CA PHE A 211 23.77 33.56 45.97
C PHE A 211 23.04 33.74 47.30
N LYS A 212 23.19 32.76 48.21
CA LYS A 212 23.30 32.95 49.66
C LYS A 212 23.90 31.70 50.27
#